data_AF-A0A496LFW1-F1
#
_entry.id   AF-A0A496LFW1-F1
#
_cell.length_a   1.000
_cell.length_b   1.000
_cell.length_c   1.000
_cell.angle_alpha   90.00
_cell.angle_beta   90.00
_cell.angle_gamma   90.00
#
_symmetry.space_group_name_H-M   'P 1'
#
loop_
_entity.id
_entity.type
_entity.pdbx_description
1 polymer ?
#
loop_
_entity_poly.entity_id
_entity_poly.type
_entity_poly.pdbx_seq_one_letter_code
_entity_poly.pdbx_strand_id
1 'polypeptide(L)'
;FGDVTSTGTGRNWAHVNSISHDPSDDGIILSLRHQGIVKIGRDKKVKWILASPEGWSADFKEKVLVPVDKNGNKIKCENSKCEGDFDWSWTQHTAWLTPRYDNKGSVKHISVFDNGDGRGMEQPALKEQKYSRAVEYKIDEKKGTVEQTWEFGKERGFDFYSAVTSVVEWQKDKSTYFISSSNVYLLKPDKTIKMVLVEIDPKSNDVKFEMDVESASRDDVAYRAMVIDPNIFNY
;
A
#
# COMPACT_ATOMS: atom_id res chain seq x y z
N PHE A 1 -7.03 -12.86 4.46
CA PHE A 1 -6.39 -12.11 5.55
C PHE A 1 -6.21 -13.04 6.72
N GLY A 2 -5.02 -13.07 7.33
CA GLY A 2 -4.62 -14.04 8.35
C GLY A 2 -3.61 -15.11 7.91
N ASP A 3 -3.17 -15.96 8.83
CA ASP A 3 -2.24 -17.06 8.56
C ASP A 3 -2.95 -18.42 8.40
N VAL A 4 -4.28 -18.44 8.52
CA VAL A 4 -5.07 -19.64 8.25
C VAL A 4 -5.15 -19.88 6.75
N THR A 5 -4.38 -20.87 6.30
CA THR A 5 -4.39 -21.35 4.92
C THR A 5 -5.62 -22.25 4.68
N SER A 6 -6.83 -21.68 4.61
CA SER A 6 -8.00 -22.45 4.12
C SER A 6 -7.82 -22.97 2.67
N THR A 7 -6.69 -22.61 2.02
CA THR A 7 -6.33 -22.96 0.65
C THR A 7 -4.94 -23.63 0.48
N GLY A 8 -4.08 -23.69 1.50
CA GLY A 8 -2.80 -24.44 1.50
C GLY A 8 -1.77 -24.09 0.41
N THR A 9 -0.59 -24.73 0.47
CA THR A 9 0.43 -24.68 -0.60
C THR A 9 -0.17 -25.21 -1.90
N GLY A 10 0.08 -24.52 -3.03
CA GLY A 10 -0.50 -24.85 -4.33
C GLY A 10 -1.75 -24.05 -4.72
N ARG A 11 -2.27 -23.19 -3.83
CA ARG A 11 -3.28 -22.17 -4.15
C ARG A 11 -2.73 -20.76 -3.95
N ASN A 12 -3.46 -19.76 -4.45
CA ASN A 12 -3.05 -18.35 -4.37
C ASN A 12 -3.35 -17.73 -3.00
N TRP A 13 -2.80 -18.29 -1.92
CA TRP A 13 -3.13 -17.89 -0.55
C TRP A 13 -2.46 -16.59 -0.11
N ALA A 14 -1.28 -16.25 -0.66
CA ALA A 14 -0.52 -15.05 -0.28
C ALA A 14 -0.55 -13.95 -1.35
N HIS A 15 -0.33 -14.34 -2.61
CA HIS A 15 -0.18 -13.42 -3.74
C HIS A 15 0.82 -12.28 -3.41
N VAL A 16 2.10 -12.65 -3.21
CA VAL A 16 3.17 -11.66 -3.02
C VAL A 16 3.36 -10.85 -4.30
N ASN A 17 3.31 -9.52 -4.23
CA ASN A 17 3.35 -8.64 -5.41
C ASN A 17 4.40 -7.52 -5.32
N SER A 18 5.06 -7.34 -4.17
CA SER A 18 6.18 -6.41 -4.01
C SER A 18 7.19 -6.90 -2.99
N ILE A 19 8.44 -6.48 -3.18
CA ILE A 19 9.58 -6.75 -2.30
C ILE A 19 10.33 -5.43 -2.12
N SER A 20 10.75 -5.13 -0.90
CA SER A 20 11.66 -4.02 -0.55
C SER A 20 12.74 -4.56 0.38
N HIS A 21 14.02 -4.38 0.02
CA HIS A 21 15.13 -4.75 0.90
C HIS A 21 15.37 -3.63 1.91
N ASP A 22 15.54 -4.00 3.18
CA ASP A 22 15.98 -3.09 4.23
C ASP A 22 17.48 -3.32 4.50
N PRO A 23 18.37 -2.46 3.99
CA PRO A 23 19.80 -2.66 4.14
C PRO A 23 20.31 -2.47 5.58
N SER A 24 19.51 -1.87 6.47
CA SER A 24 19.95 -1.59 7.85
C SER A 24 19.95 -2.83 8.76
N ASP A 25 19.15 -3.85 8.43
CA ASP A 25 19.06 -5.11 9.18
C ASP A 25 19.00 -6.35 8.29
N ASP A 26 19.23 -6.17 6.98
CA ASP A 26 19.21 -7.21 5.94
C ASP A 26 17.88 -7.99 5.89
N GLY A 27 16.78 -7.32 6.25
CA GLY A 27 15.43 -7.82 6.13
C GLY A 27 14.79 -7.52 4.77
N ILE A 28 13.61 -8.10 4.55
CA ILE A 28 12.75 -7.79 3.40
C ILE A 28 11.34 -7.44 3.88
N ILE A 29 10.77 -6.40 3.28
CA ILE A 29 9.36 -6.03 3.41
C ILE A 29 8.62 -6.54 2.20
N LEU A 30 7.50 -7.23 2.43
CA LEU A 30 6.71 -7.89 1.41
C LEU A 30 5.26 -7.38 1.47
N SER A 31 4.69 -7.10 0.30
CA SER A 31 3.24 -6.95 0.15
C SER A 31 2.64 -8.27 -0.29
N LEU A 32 1.76 -8.83 0.55
CA LEU A 32 0.97 -10.01 0.28
C LEU A 32 -0.46 -9.55 0.04
N ARG A 33 -0.94 -9.55 -1.21
CA ARG A 33 -2.27 -9.03 -1.57
C ARG A 33 -3.37 -9.62 -0.70
N HIS A 34 -3.27 -10.89 -0.32
CA HIS A 34 -4.33 -11.59 0.40
C HIS A 34 -4.16 -11.58 1.93
N GLN A 35 -3.06 -11.04 2.46
CA GLN A 35 -2.74 -11.13 3.89
C GLN A 35 -2.37 -9.81 4.55
N GLY A 36 -1.73 -8.88 3.85
CA GLY A 36 -1.24 -7.61 4.40
C GLY A 36 0.23 -7.37 4.07
N ILE A 37 0.90 -6.53 4.84
CA ILE A 37 2.32 -6.21 4.65
C ILE A 37 3.12 -6.83 5.79
N VAL A 38 4.24 -7.48 5.50
CA VAL A 38 5.07 -8.13 6.52
C VAL A 38 6.54 -7.77 6.32
N LYS A 39 7.30 -7.72 7.42
CA LYS A 39 8.76 -7.75 7.38
C LYS A 39 9.28 -9.09 7.87
N ILE A 40 10.21 -9.66 7.11
CA ILE A 40 10.90 -10.91 7.42
C ILE A 40 12.40 -10.63 7.49
N GLY A 41 13.05 -11.03 8.58
CA GLY A 41 14.51 -10.91 8.71
C GLY A 41 15.26 -11.95 7.89
N ARG A 42 16.57 -11.74 7.70
CA ARG A 42 17.47 -12.75 7.10
C ARG A 42 17.37 -14.12 7.79
N ASP A 43 17.11 -14.09 9.10
CA ASP A 43 16.86 -15.22 10.00
C ASP A 43 15.52 -15.96 9.76
N LYS A 44 14.75 -15.57 8.73
CA LYS A 44 13.44 -16.13 8.36
C LYS A 44 12.34 -15.90 9.38
N LYS A 45 12.54 -15.01 10.36
CA LYS A 45 11.53 -14.68 11.36
C LYS A 45 10.73 -13.45 10.93
N VAL A 46 9.41 -13.51 11.11
CA VAL A 46 8.54 -12.34 10.98
C VAL A 46 8.90 -11.34 12.08
N LYS A 47 9.24 -10.11 11.68
CA LYS A 47 9.59 -9.00 12.57
C LYS A 47 8.36 -8.22 12.97
N TRP A 48 7.51 -7.90 12.00
CA TRP A 48 6.23 -7.24 12.20
C TRP A 48 5.27 -7.50 11.04
N ILE A 49 3.99 -7.23 11.29
CA ILE A 49 2.86 -7.34 10.36
C ILE A 49 2.08 -6.03 10.40
N LEU A 50 1.85 -5.43 9.24
CA LEU A 50 0.94 -4.31 9.04
C LEU A 50 -0.29 -4.84 8.30
N ALA A 51 -1.30 -5.20 9.08
CA ALA A 51 -2.58 -5.74 8.61
C ALA A 51 -3.61 -5.64 9.74
N SER A 52 -4.88 -5.77 9.39
CA SER A 52 -5.95 -5.94 10.37
C SER A 52 -5.70 -7.17 11.27
N PRO A 53 -6.00 -7.12 12.58
CA PRO A 53 -5.62 -8.15 13.54
C PRO A 53 -6.43 -9.46 13.47
N GLU A 54 -7.51 -9.50 12.70
CA GLU A 54 -8.36 -10.68 12.56
C GLU A 54 -7.69 -11.77 11.70
N GLY A 55 -7.92 -13.04 12.07
CA GLY A 55 -7.46 -14.21 11.31
C GLY A 55 -6.01 -14.65 11.55
N TRP A 56 -5.26 -13.96 12.41
CA TRP A 56 -3.90 -14.35 12.81
C TRP A 56 -3.89 -15.30 14.01
N SER A 57 -3.10 -16.36 13.95
CA SER A 57 -2.74 -17.20 15.09
C SER A 57 -2.00 -16.41 16.16
N ALA A 58 -1.90 -16.97 17.37
CA ALA A 58 -1.29 -16.30 18.51
C ALA A 58 0.13 -15.77 18.20
N ASP A 59 0.97 -16.59 17.58
CA ASP A 59 2.37 -16.26 17.28
C ASP A 59 2.51 -15.06 16.32
N PHE A 60 1.60 -14.92 15.35
CA PHE A 60 1.62 -13.79 14.41
C PHE A 60 0.82 -12.60 14.91
N LYS A 61 -0.20 -12.80 15.73
CA LYS A 61 -0.98 -11.72 16.33
C LYS A 61 -0.11 -10.79 17.18
N GLU A 62 0.90 -11.34 17.87
CA GLU A 62 1.91 -10.56 18.59
C GLU A 62 2.83 -9.72 17.68
N LYS A 63 2.88 -10.03 16.38
CA LYS A 63 3.66 -9.29 15.39
C LYS A 63 2.85 -8.19 14.69
N VAL A 64 1.53 -8.15 14.89
CA VAL A 64 0.69 -7.09 14.32
C VAL A 64 1.02 -5.76 14.99
N LEU A 65 1.39 -4.76 14.17
CA LEU A 65 1.72 -3.42 14.64
C LEU A 65 0.49 -2.75 15.24
N VAL A 66 0.70 -2.01 16.34
CA VAL A 66 -0.34 -1.25 17.02
C VAL A 66 -0.48 0.14 16.39
N PRO A 67 -1.64 0.51 15.83
CA PRO A 67 -1.86 1.84 15.29
C PRO A 67 -1.79 2.91 16.38
N VAL A 68 -1.12 4.03 16.08
CA VAL A 68 -1.01 5.19 16.96
C VAL A 68 -1.27 6.49 16.21
N ASP A 69 -1.77 7.49 16.93
CA ASP A 69 -1.93 8.85 16.42
C ASP A 69 -0.58 9.61 16.37
N LYS A 70 -0.60 10.84 15.85
CA LYS A 70 0.57 11.73 15.79
C LYS A 70 1.21 12.05 17.14
N ASN A 71 0.49 11.86 18.24
CA ASN A 71 0.96 12.08 19.60
C ASN A 71 1.46 10.77 20.25
N GLY A 72 1.35 9.63 19.55
CA GLY A 72 1.73 8.31 20.05
C GLY A 72 0.66 7.62 20.90
N ASN A 73 -0.58 8.14 20.94
CA ASN A 73 -1.69 7.46 21.61
C ASN A 73 -2.19 6.31 20.75
N LYS A 74 -2.52 5.17 21.38
CA LYS A 74 -3.07 4.02 20.66
C LYS A 74 -4.41 4.38 20.02
N ILE A 75 -4.57 4.02 18.76
CA ILE A 75 -5.85 4.10 18.05
C ILE A 75 -6.59 2.78 18.28
N LYS A 76 -7.86 2.88 18.68
CA LYS A 76 -8.69 1.71 18.86
C LYS A 76 -9.11 1.16 17.49
N CYS A 77 -8.88 -0.13 17.28
CA CYS A 77 -9.32 -0.84 16.08
C CYS A 77 -10.10 -2.11 16.46
N GLU A 78 -11.32 -2.24 15.94
CA GLU A 78 -12.22 -3.36 16.19
C GLU A 78 -12.95 -3.73 14.88
N ASN A 79 -13.16 -5.02 14.65
CA ASN A 79 -13.86 -5.54 13.46
C ASN A 79 -13.28 -4.97 12.15
N SER A 80 -11.95 -5.00 12.04
CA SER A 80 -11.21 -4.52 10.88
C SER A 80 -11.39 -3.03 10.52
N LYS A 81 -11.84 -2.22 11.47
CA LYS A 81 -11.97 -0.76 11.36
C LYS A 81 -11.26 -0.08 12.51
N CYS A 82 -10.78 1.13 12.30
CA CYS A 82 -10.08 1.94 13.30
C CYS A 82 -10.79 3.27 13.53
N GLU A 83 -10.65 3.83 14.73
CA GLU A 83 -11.11 5.18 15.03
C GLU A 83 -10.23 6.24 14.32
N GLY A 84 -10.84 7.32 13.84
CA GLY A 84 -10.14 8.41 13.15
C GLY A 84 -9.76 8.07 11.71
N ASP A 85 -8.63 8.63 11.25
CA ASP A 85 -8.22 8.61 9.84
C ASP A 85 -7.30 7.43 9.48
N PHE A 86 -6.77 6.72 10.48
CA PHE A 86 -5.94 5.54 10.24
C PHE A 86 -6.79 4.43 9.62
N ASP A 87 -6.30 3.84 8.53
CA ASP A 87 -6.83 2.59 8.00
C ASP A 87 -5.68 1.66 7.60
N TRP A 88 -5.96 0.36 7.63
CA TRP A 88 -5.08 -0.65 7.07
C TRP A 88 -5.08 -0.56 5.54
N SER A 89 -4.07 -1.18 4.92
CA SER A 89 -4.05 -1.36 3.47
C SER A 89 -4.72 -2.68 3.07
N TRP A 90 -5.49 -2.68 1.99
CA TRP A 90 -6.32 -3.80 1.56
C TRP A 90 -6.00 -4.18 0.11
N THR A 91 -5.62 -5.43 -0.13
CA THR A 91 -5.20 -5.93 -1.47
C THR A 91 -4.12 -5.09 -2.15
N GLN A 92 -3.26 -4.50 -1.31
CA GLN A 92 -2.30 -3.47 -1.63
C GLN A 92 -1.15 -3.94 -2.51
N HIS A 93 -0.42 -2.97 -3.06
CA HIS A 93 0.78 -3.15 -3.86
C HIS A 93 1.89 -2.18 -3.42
N THR A 94 3.11 -2.48 -3.86
CA THR A 94 4.31 -1.62 -3.76
C THR A 94 4.55 -1.08 -2.36
N ALA A 95 4.47 -1.96 -1.35
CA ALA A 95 4.89 -1.64 0.00
C ALA A 95 6.42 -1.54 0.04
N TRP A 96 6.93 -0.33 -0.14
CA TRP A 96 8.36 -0.06 -0.29
C TRP A 96 8.83 0.93 0.77
N LEU A 97 10.06 0.75 1.24
CA LEU A 97 10.75 1.80 1.99
C LEU A 97 10.80 3.06 1.13
N THR A 98 10.20 4.15 1.61
CA THR A 98 10.19 5.40 0.85
C THR A 98 11.54 6.10 1.01
N PRO A 99 12.24 6.44 -0.09
CA PRO A 99 13.49 7.20 -0.04
C PRO A 99 13.31 8.66 0.37
N ARG A 100 12.09 9.08 0.73
CA ARG A 100 11.79 10.35 1.41
C ARG A 100 12.49 10.46 2.77
N TYR A 101 12.81 9.32 3.39
CA TYR A 101 13.45 9.24 4.70
C TYR A 101 14.71 8.37 4.65
N ASP A 102 15.61 8.58 5.60
CA ASP A 102 16.86 7.80 5.74
C ASP A 102 16.62 6.34 6.15
N ASN A 103 15.48 6.02 6.76
CA ASN A 103 15.11 4.66 7.21
C ASN A 103 16.16 3.96 8.09
N LYS A 104 16.86 4.73 8.94
CA LYS A 104 17.92 4.23 9.83
C LYS A 104 17.37 3.75 11.17
N GLY A 105 18.01 2.73 11.74
CA GLY A 105 17.63 2.19 13.05
C GLY A 105 16.26 1.51 13.02
N SER A 106 15.48 1.67 14.08
CA SER A 106 14.18 1.00 14.25
C SER A 106 13.00 1.76 13.63
N VAL A 107 13.20 2.94 13.04
CA VAL A 107 12.11 3.72 12.43
C VAL A 107 12.15 3.54 10.91
N LYS A 108 11.04 3.08 10.36
CA LYS A 108 10.87 2.82 8.92
C LYS A 108 9.70 3.60 8.39
N HIS A 109 9.86 4.16 7.20
CA HIS A 109 8.79 4.80 6.47
C HIS A 109 8.55 4.00 5.20
N ILE A 110 7.31 3.60 4.99
CA ILE A 110 6.89 2.90 3.77
C ILE A 110 5.82 3.70 3.05
N SER A 111 5.88 3.69 1.72
CA SER A 111 4.77 4.09 0.86
C SER A 111 4.09 2.84 0.32
N VAL A 112 2.76 2.87 0.18
CA VAL A 112 1.94 1.74 -0.24
C VAL A 112 0.83 2.24 -1.18
N PHE A 113 0.60 1.51 -2.28
CA PHE A 113 -0.62 1.70 -3.06
C PHE A 113 -1.69 0.78 -2.49
N ASP A 114 -2.61 1.32 -1.72
CA ASP A 114 -3.75 0.64 -1.13
C ASP A 114 -4.89 0.54 -2.17
N ASN A 115 -5.00 -0.60 -2.85
CA ASN A 115 -6.03 -0.83 -3.86
C ASN A 115 -7.44 -0.74 -3.27
N GLY A 116 -7.65 -1.22 -2.04
CA GLY A 116 -8.90 -1.04 -1.30
C GLY A 116 -9.99 -2.08 -1.57
N ASP A 117 -9.74 -3.15 -2.34
CA ASP A 117 -10.71 -4.23 -2.47
C ASP A 117 -10.79 -5.06 -1.16
N GLY A 118 -12.01 -5.40 -0.74
CA GLY A 118 -12.23 -6.09 0.53
C GLY A 118 -11.91 -5.25 1.78
N ARG A 119 -11.90 -3.92 1.65
CA ARG A 119 -11.68 -2.99 2.77
C ARG A 119 -12.64 -3.29 3.92
N GLY A 120 -12.10 -3.39 5.13
CA GLY A 120 -12.87 -3.77 6.33
C GLY A 120 -13.24 -5.26 6.37
N MET A 121 -12.55 -6.12 5.61
CA MET A 121 -12.90 -7.55 5.41
C MET A 121 -14.31 -7.79 4.85
N GLU A 122 -14.90 -6.80 4.18
CA GLU A 122 -16.23 -6.88 3.60
C GLU A 122 -16.26 -6.33 2.16
N GLN A 123 -17.31 -6.69 1.42
CA GLN A 123 -17.64 -6.00 0.17
C GLN A 123 -18.67 -4.92 0.48
N PRO A 124 -18.50 -3.70 -0.03
CA PRO A 124 -19.51 -2.66 0.14
C PRO A 124 -20.79 -3.03 -0.62
N ALA A 125 -21.90 -2.39 -0.27
CA ALA A 125 -23.19 -2.62 -0.91
C ALA A 125 -23.16 -2.30 -2.42
N LEU A 126 -22.42 -1.25 -2.80
CA LEU A 126 -22.22 -0.83 -4.19
C LEU A 126 -20.72 -0.76 -4.52
N LYS A 127 -20.35 -1.20 -5.72
CA LYS A 127 -18.93 -1.17 -6.18
C LYS A 127 -18.37 0.25 -6.22
N GLU A 128 -19.22 1.25 -6.45
CA GLU A 128 -18.88 2.67 -6.50
C GLU A 128 -18.45 3.24 -5.13
N GLN A 129 -18.69 2.51 -4.04
CA GLN A 129 -18.22 2.88 -2.69
C GLN A 129 -16.76 2.47 -2.46
N LYS A 130 -16.13 1.75 -3.41
CA LYS A 130 -14.72 1.40 -3.34
C LYS A 130 -13.84 2.59 -3.73
N TYR A 131 -12.70 2.69 -3.07
CA TYR A 131 -11.67 3.71 -3.35
C TYR A 131 -10.27 3.12 -3.11
N SER A 132 -9.31 3.64 -3.86
CA SER A 132 -7.89 3.35 -3.68
C SER A 132 -7.19 4.55 -3.07
N ARG A 133 -6.04 4.31 -2.44
CA ARG A 133 -5.21 5.36 -1.85
C ARG A 133 -3.74 5.11 -2.11
N ALA A 134 -2.98 6.18 -2.33
CA ALA A 134 -1.57 6.19 -1.96
C ALA A 134 -1.50 6.54 -0.47
N VAL A 135 -0.73 5.79 0.32
CA VAL A 135 -0.62 5.98 1.77
C VAL A 135 0.81 5.81 2.23
N GLU A 136 1.21 6.63 3.20
CA GLU A 136 2.51 6.56 3.88
C GLU A 136 2.31 6.12 5.33
N TYR A 137 3.13 5.17 5.77
CA TYR A 137 3.18 4.73 7.16
C TYR A 137 4.57 4.91 7.74
N LYS A 138 4.63 5.36 9.00
CA LYS A 138 5.82 5.35 9.85
C LYS A 138 5.69 4.24 10.88
N ILE A 139 6.66 3.34 10.89
CA ILE A 139 6.73 2.16 11.74
C ILE A 139 7.87 2.36 12.74
N ASP A 140 7.59 2.18 14.03
CA ASP A 140 8.61 2.04 15.07
C ASP A 140 8.72 0.56 15.42
N GLU A 141 9.71 -0.11 14.83
CA GLU A 141 9.93 -1.56 14.97
C GLU A 141 10.28 -1.96 16.40
N LYS A 142 10.86 -1.04 17.19
CA LYS A 142 11.21 -1.30 18.59
C LYS A 142 9.96 -1.24 19.48
N LYS A 143 9.04 -0.32 19.20
CA LYS A 143 7.77 -0.19 19.94
C LYS A 143 6.67 -1.10 19.41
N GLY A 144 6.81 -1.61 18.19
CA GLY A 144 5.75 -2.38 17.52
C GLY A 144 4.54 -1.52 17.18
N THR A 145 4.76 -0.26 16.79
CA THR A 145 3.68 0.69 16.49
C THR A 145 3.74 1.19 15.05
N VAL A 146 2.59 1.61 14.52
CA VAL A 146 2.48 2.22 13.19
C VAL A 146 1.64 3.49 13.23
N GLU A 147 2.10 4.52 12.54
CA GLU A 147 1.44 5.82 12.36
C GLU A 147 1.18 6.03 10.87
N GLN A 148 -0.05 6.34 10.46
CA GLN A 148 -0.34 6.80 9.09
C GLN A 148 0.04 8.28 9.01
N THR A 149 1.03 8.62 8.18
CA THR A 149 1.60 9.99 8.13
C THR A 149 1.10 10.81 6.96
N TRP A 150 0.56 10.17 5.93
CA TRP A 150 0.04 10.83 4.74
C TRP A 150 -0.89 9.89 3.94
N GLU A 151 -1.86 10.47 3.23
CA GLU A 151 -2.68 9.74 2.24
C GLU A 151 -3.14 10.65 1.09
N PHE A 152 -3.46 10.03 -0.05
CA PHE A 152 -4.11 10.67 -1.20
C PHE A 152 -4.97 9.67 -1.97
N GLY A 153 -6.09 10.12 -2.53
CA GLY A 153 -6.92 9.34 -3.46
C GLY A 153 -8.28 8.92 -2.92
N LYS A 154 -8.47 8.85 -1.59
CA LYS A 154 -9.75 8.49 -0.95
C LYS A 154 -10.93 9.33 -1.47
N GLU A 155 -10.78 10.64 -1.45
CA GLU A 155 -11.82 11.61 -1.89
C GLU A 155 -12.08 11.59 -3.40
N ARG A 156 -11.24 10.92 -4.19
CA ARG A 156 -11.44 10.75 -5.64
C ARG A 156 -12.35 9.57 -5.98
N GLY A 157 -12.66 8.73 -4.99
CA GLY A 157 -13.63 7.65 -5.08
C GLY A 157 -13.38 6.70 -6.26
N PHE A 158 -14.47 6.28 -6.89
CA PHE A 158 -14.45 5.24 -7.90
C PHE A 158 -13.78 5.64 -9.24
N ASP A 159 -13.59 6.94 -9.47
CA ASP A 159 -12.87 7.45 -10.66
C ASP A 159 -11.35 7.48 -10.49
N PHE A 160 -10.86 7.10 -9.31
CA PHE A 160 -9.44 6.82 -9.04
C PHE A 160 -9.21 5.39 -8.53
N TYR A 161 -10.27 4.61 -8.34
CA TYR A 161 -10.20 3.25 -7.82
C TYR A 161 -9.59 2.28 -8.84
N SER A 162 -8.54 1.58 -8.42
CA SER A 162 -7.88 0.51 -9.16
C SER A 162 -7.82 -0.75 -8.30
N ALA A 163 -8.58 -1.78 -8.68
CA ALA A 163 -8.74 -3.00 -7.90
C ALA A 163 -7.47 -3.88 -7.83
N VAL A 164 -6.53 -3.68 -8.77
CA VAL A 164 -5.34 -4.52 -8.94
C VAL A 164 -4.15 -3.71 -9.44
N THR A 165 -2.94 -4.26 -9.26
CA THR A 165 -1.66 -3.69 -9.73
C THR A 165 -1.40 -2.30 -9.12
N SER A 166 -0.90 -1.31 -9.86
CA SER A 166 -0.68 0.08 -9.41
C SER A 166 0.61 0.26 -8.60
N VAL A 167 1.01 1.52 -8.40
CA VAL A 167 2.24 1.89 -7.71
C VAL A 167 2.15 3.29 -7.10
N VAL A 168 2.85 3.47 -5.98
CA VAL A 168 3.27 4.78 -5.46
C VAL A 168 4.77 4.75 -5.21
N GLU A 169 5.47 5.82 -5.61
CA GLU A 169 6.92 5.94 -5.45
C GLU A 169 7.33 7.39 -5.22
N TRP A 170 8.28 7.60 -4.31
CA TRP A 170 8.83 8.92 -4.03
C TRP A 170 9.83 9.37 -5.10
N GLN A 171 9.65 10.59 -5.59
CA GLN A 171 10.53 11.25 -6.56
C GLN A 171 11.44 12.25 -5.83
N LYS A 172 12.70 11.87 -5.63
CA LYS A 172 13.64 12.62 -4.76
C LYS A 172 14.00 14.00 -5.28
N ASP A 173 14.16 14.13 -6.59
CA ASP A 173 14.51 15.38 -7.28
C ASP A 173 13.43 16.46 -7.14
N LYS A 174 12.16 16.05 -7.18
CA LYS A 174 10.99 16.94 -7.11
C LYS A 174 10.37 17.04 -5.72
N SER A 175 10.74 16.13 -4.81
CA SER A 175 10.12 16.00 -3.48
C SER A 175 8.60 15.76 -3.55
N THR A 176 8.19 14.87 -4.46
CA THR A 176 6.79 14.52 -4.73
C THR A 176 6.58 13.01 -4.67
N TYR A 177 5.33 12.58 -4.57
CA TYR A 177 4.95 11.21 -4.88
C TYR A 177 4.47 11.10 -6.32
N PHE A 178 5.02 10.14 -7.06
CA PHE A 178 4.44 9.63 -8.29
C PHE A 178 3.48 8.48 -7.94
N ILE A 179 2.29 8.49 -8.52
CA ILE A 179 1.26 7.51 -8.29
C ILE A 179 0.72 7.08 -9.66
N SER A 180 0.59 5.77 -9.87
CA SER A 180 -0.17 5.22 -10.98
C SER A 180 -1.32 4.41 -10.40
N SER A 181 -2.55 4.90 -10.55
CA SER A 181 -3.75 4.09 -10.38
C SER A 181 -4.03 3.40 -11.70
N SER A 182 -3.55 2.16 -11.87
CA SER A 182 -3.29 1.61 -13.20
C SER A 182 -4.52 0.99 -13.90
N ASN A 183 -5.57 0.60 -13.17
CA ASN A 183 -6.75 -0.05 -13.75
C ASN A 183 -8.05 0.61 -13.31
N VAL A 184 -8.10 1.93 -13.43
CA VAL A 184 -9.35 2.66 -13.27
C VAL A 184 -10.34 2.17 -14.32
N TYR A 185 -11.61 2.05 -13.93
CA TYR A 185 -12.72 1.54 -14.75
C TYR A 185 -12.72 0.04 -15.03
N LEU A 186 -11.84 -0.76 -14.43
CA LEU A 186 -11.90 -2.23 -14.54
C LEU A 186 -13.29 -2.80 -14.20
N LEU A 187 -13.99 -2.17 -13.25
CA LEU A 187 -15.34 -2.57 -12.82
C LEU A 187 -16.48 -1.78 -13.51
N LYS A 188 -16.19 -0.95 -14.52
CA LYS A 188 -17.17 -0.21 -15.34
C LYS A 188 -17.21 -0.82 -16.75
N PRO A 189 -18.14 -1.74 -17.05
CA PRO A 189 -18.15 -2.49 -18.32
C PRO A 189 -18.38 -1.61 -19.56
N ASP A 190 -18.92 -0.41 -19.36
CA ASP A 190 -19.21 0.60 -20.37
C ASP A 190 -18.02 1.54 -20.67
N LYS A 191 -16.88 1.36 -19.99
CA LYS A 191 -15.69 2.20 -20.15
C LYS A 191 -14.44 1.37 -20.44
N THR A 192 -13.53 1.96 -21.22
CA THR A 192 -12.16 1.44 -21.40
C THR A 192 -11.35 1.63 -20.13
N ILE A 193 -10.56 0.64 -19.74
CA ILE A 193 -9.61 0.75 -18.63
C ILE A 193 -8.61 1.87 -18.92
N LYS A 194 -8.28 2.65 -17.91
CA LYS A 194 -7.20 3.65 -17.99
C LYS A 194 -6.27 3.59 -16.79
N MET A 195 -5.04 4.05 -17.00
CA MET A 195 -4.17 4.47 -15.90
C MET A 195 -4.41 5.95 -15.62
N VAL A 196 -4.48 6.31 -14.34
CA VAL A 196 -4.39 7.71 -13.89
C VAL A 196 -3.02 7.89 -13.26
N LEU A 197 -2.15 8.65 -13.93
CA LEU A 197 -0.82 9.00 -13.46
C LEU A 197 -0.91 10.34 -12.74
N VAL A 198 -0.39 10.42 -11.52
CA VAL A 198 -0.42 11.63 -10.69
C VAL A 198 0.96 11.88 -10.12
N GLU A 199 1.40 13.12 -10.15
CA GLU A 199 2.52 13.60 -9.35
C GLU A 199 2.02 14.64 -8.36
N ILE A 200 2.31 14.46 -7.07
CA ILE A 200 1.73 15.26 -5.98
C ILE A 200 2.77 15.67 -4.94
N ASP A 201 2.68 16.91 -4.47
CA ASP A 201 3.43 17.36 -3.30
C ASP A 201 2.70 16.93 -2.02
N PRO A 202 3.26 16.01 -1.20
CA PRO A 202 2.58 15.55 0.00
C PRO A 202 2.51 16.57 1.14
N LYS A 203 3.18 17.73 1.03
CA LYS A 203 3.08 18.80 2.04
C LYS A 203 1.82 19.64 1.86
N SER A 204 1.48 19.98 0.61
CA SER A 204 0.30 20.79 0.28
C SER A 204 -0.87 19.97 -0.27
N ASN A 205 -0.63 18.72 -0.68
CA ASN A 205 -1.52 17.91 -1.50
C ASN A 205 -1.86 18.54 -2.86
N ASP A 206 -1.00 19.42 -3.38
CA ASP A 206 -1.15 19.97 -4.72
C ASP A 206 -0.71 18.95 -5.77
N VAL A 207 -1.62 18.62 -6.69
CA VAL A 207 -1.31 17.86 -7.90
C VAL A 207 -0.45 18.73 -8.81
N LYS A 208 0.78 18.30 -9.07
CA LYS A 208 1.76 18.96 -9.95
C LYS A 208 1.66 18.47 -11.39
N PHE A 209 1.21 17.23 -11.58
CA PHE A 209 0.99 16.61 -12.86
C PHE A 209 -0.13 15.58 -12.76
N GLU A 210 -0.98 15.51 -13.78
CA GLU A 210 -1.95 14.44 -13.93
C GLU A 210 -2.10 14.07 -15.42
N MET A 211 -2.17 12.77 -15.70
CA MET A 211 -2.36 12.26 -17.05
C MET A 211 -3.17 10.98 -17.01
N ASP A 212 -4.18 10.91 -17.88
CA ASP A 212 -4.87 9.67 -18.21
C ASP A 212 -4.16 8.96 -19.36
N VAL A 213 -3.93 7.66 -19.22
CA VAL A 213 -3.44 6.78 -20.30
C VAL A 213 -4.50 5.72 -20.54
N GLU A 214 -5.22 5.85 -21.66
CA GLU A 214 -6.22 4.88 -22.07
C GLU A 214 -5.57 3.59 -22.59
N SER A 215 -6.17 2.46 -22.25
CA SER A 215 -5.72 1.16 -22.73
C SER A 215 -6.17 0.94 -24.19
N ALA A 216 -5.39 0.17 -24.95
CA ALA A 216 -5.68 -0.07 -26.37
C ALA A 216 -6.99 -0.83 -26.59
N SER A 217 -7.36 -1.68 -25.64
CA SER A 217 -8.66 -2.34 -25.57
C SER A 217 -9.23 -2.28 -24.15
N ARG A 218 -10.55 -2.56 -24.04
CA ARG A 218 -11.27 -2.49 -22.77
C ARG A 218 -10.75 -3.46 -21.71
N ASP A 219 -10.20 -4.61 -22.11
CA ASP A 219 -9.77 -5.68 -21.19
C ASP A 219 -8.25 -5.69 -20.96
N ASP A 220 -7.51 -4.72 -21.52
CA ASP A 220 -6.07 -4.59 -21.32
C ASP A 220 -5.76 -3.99 -19.95
N VAL A 221 -5.32 -4.85 -19.03
CA VAL A 221 -4.93 -4.47 -17.67
C VAL A 221 -3.49 -3.94 -17.69
N ALA A 222 -3.30 -2.70 -17.23
CA ALA A 222 -1.97 -2.15 -17.01
C ALA A 222 -1.39 -2.61 -15.67
N TYR A 223 -0.07 -2.74 -15.56
CA TYR A 223 0.57 -3.22 -14.33
C TYR A 223 1.12 -2.07 -13.46
N ARG A 224 2.11 -1.33 -13.97
CA ARG A 224 2.77 -0.21 -13.29
C ARG A 224 3.25 0.81 -14.31
N ALA A 225 3.54 2.01 -13.83
CA ALA A 225 4.33 3.02 -14.53
C ALA A 225 5.54 3.41 -13.68
N MET A 226 6.55 4.01 -14.30
CA MET A 226 7.71 4.55 -13.59
C MET A 226 8.14 5.87 -14.21
N VAL A 227 8.68 6.75 -13.37
CA VAL A 227 9.35 7.97 -13.85
C VAL A 227 10.77 7.57 -14.27
N ILE A 228 11.15 7.92 -15.48
CA ILE A 228 12.49 7.62 -16.03
C ILE A 228 13.26 8.94 -16.11
N ASP A 229 14.45 8.97 -15.49
CA ASP A 229 15.43 10.03 -15.74
C ASP A 229 16.30 9.63 -16.95
N PRO A 230 16.17 10.29 -18.11
CA PRO A 230 16.98 9.98 -19.28
C PRO A 230 18.47 10.26 -19.08
N ASN A 231 18.86 11.02 -18.04
CA ASN A 231 20.24 11.38 -17.75
C ASN A 231 20.94 10.39 -16.79
N ILE A 232 20.29 9.29 -16.39
CA ILE A 232 20.86 8.33 -15.43
C ILE A 232 22.17 7.68 -15.90
N PHE A 233 22.50 7.79 -17.20
CA PHE A 233 23.73 7.29 -17.82
C PHE A 233 24.73 8.38 -18.24
N ASN A 234 24.48 9.66 -17.91
CA ASN A 234 25.45 10.71 -18.15
C ASN A 234 26.54 10.62 -17.06
N TYR A 235 27.58 9.84 -17.36
CA TYR A 235 28.82 9.74 -16.59
C TYR A 235 29.74 10.94 -16.81
#